data_AF-A0ABD5T0J2-F1
#
_entry.id   AF-A0ABD5T0J2-F1
#
_cell.length_a   1.000
_cell.length_b   1.000
_cell.length_c   1.000
_cell.angle_alpha   90.00
_cell.angle_beta   90.00
_cell.angle_gamma   90.00
#
_symmetry.space_group_name_H-M   'P 1'
#
loop_
_entity.id
_entity.type
_entity.pdbx_description
1 polymer ?
#
loop_
_entity_poly.entity_id
_entity_poly.type
_entity_poly.pdbx_seq_one_letter_code
_entity_poly.pdbx_strand_id
1 'polypeptide(L)' 'VEALREAGATVNRVLVVVDREEGAADLLADHDVTLESLITASALLAERDTEE' A
#
# COMPACT_ATOMS: atom_id res chain seq x y z
N VAL A 1 -6.72 8.26 -5.71
CA VAL A 1 -7.62 7.35 -6.47
C VAL A 1 -8.74 8.13 -7.14
N GLU A 2 -9.48 8.95 -6.37
CA GLU A 2 -10.67 9.68 -6.83
C GLU A 2 -10.43 10.53 -8.08
N ALA A 3 -9.45 11.43 -8.08
CA ALA A 3 -9.15 12.29 -9.24
C ALA A 3 -8.90 11.52 -10.55
N LEU A 4 -8.30 10.32 -10.47
CA LEU A 4 -8.09 9.48 -11.66
C LEU A 4 -9.41 8.87 -12.15
N ARG A 5 -10.27 8.43 -11.23
CA ARG A 5 -11.61 7.92 -11.56
C ARG A 5 -12.52 9.02 -12.11
N GLU A 6 -12.44 10.23 -11.57
CA GLU A 6 -13.13 11.42 -12.09
C GLU A 6 -12.71 11.76 -13.53
N ALA A 7 -11.45 11.49 -13.88
CA ALA A 7 -10.93 11.62 -15.25
C ALA A 7 -11.32 10.44 -16.17
N GLY A 8 -12.13 9.48 -15.71
CA GLY A 8 -12.61 8.34 -16.49
C GLY A 8 -11.69 7.12 -16.49
N ALA A 9 -10.62 7.10 -15.68
CA ALA A 9 -9.74 5.94 -15.57
C ALA A 9 -10.34 4.86 -14.65
N THR A 10 -10.05 3.59 -14.94
CA THR A 10 -10.30 2.50 -14.00
C THR A 10 -9.10 2.34 -13.09
N VAL A 11 -9.32 2.43 -11.77
CA VAL A 11 -8.28 2.22 -10.75
C VAL A 11 -8.79 1.16 -9.78
N ASN A 12 -8.12 0.01 -9.72
CA ASN A 12 -8.49 -1.14 -8.89
C ASN A 12 -7.32 -1.71 -8.06
N ARG A 13 -6.09 -1.26 -8.31
CA ARG A 13 -4.90 -1.73 -7.59
C ARG A 13 -3.86 -0.62 -7.45
N VAL A 14 -3.19 -0.60 -6.30
CA VAL A 14 -2.07 0.28 -5.98
C VAL A 14 -0.87 -0.57 -5.58
N LEU A 15 0.27 -0.31 -6.21
CA LEU A 15 1.55 -0.92 -5.85
C LEU A 15 2.37 0.09 -5.03
N VAL A 16 2.86 -0.32 -3.87
CA VAL A 16 3.75 0.50 -3.03
C VAL A 16 5.05 -0.24 -2.76
N VAL A 17 6.12 0.50 -2.51
CA VAL A 17 7.38 -0.12 -2.11
C VAL A 17 7.27 -0.64 -0.68
N VAL A 18 6.88 0.23 0.25
CA VAL A 18 6.76 -0.10 1.68
C VAL A 18 5.33 0.14 2.15
N ASP A 19 4.69 -0.88 2.73
CA ASP A 19 3.47 -0.70 3.53
C ASP A 19 3.85 -0.46 4.99
N ARG A 20 3.38 0.64 5.58
CA ARG A 20 3.61 0.94 7.00
C ARG A 20 2.68 0.18 7.94
N GLU A 21 1.69 -0.52 7.41
CA GLU A 21 0.71 -1.30 8.19
C GLU A 21 -0.14 -0.40 9.12
N GLU A 22 -0.33 0.86 8.73
CA GLU A 22 -1.09 1.88 9.47
C GLU A 22 -2.51 2.09 8.90
N GLY A 23 -3.13 1.04 8.36
CA GLY A 23 -4.53 1.08 7.87
C GLY A 23 -4.70 1.54 6.41
N ALA A 24 -3.62 1.71 5.65
CA ALA A 24 -3.71 2.08 4.23
C ALA A 24 -4.44 1.03 3.38
N ALA A 25 -4.22 -0.26 3.66
CA ALA A 25 -4.88 -1.36 2.96
C ALA A 25 -6.40 -1.34 3.18
N ASP A 26 -6.84 -1.16 4.43
CA ASP A 26 -8.26 -1.08 4.79
C ASP A 26 -8.93 0.14 4.15
N LEU A 27 -8.28 1.31 4.26
CA LEU A 27 -8.78 2.54 3.64
C LEU A 27 -8.96 2.39 2.12
N LEU A 28 -8.02 1.73 1.43
CA LEU A 28 -8.14 1.49 -0.01
C LEU A 28 -9.20 0.44 -0.34
N ALA A 29 -9.36 -0.58 0.50
CA ALA A 29 -10.38 -1.60 0.34
C ALA A 29 -11.80 -1.01 0.43
N ASP A 30 -12.03 -0.03 1.31
CA ASP A 30 -13.29 0.73 1.39
C ASP A 30 -13.64 1.46 0.08
N HIS A 31 -12.66 1.68 -0.80
CA HIS A 31 -12.83 2.28 -2.13
C HIS A 31 -12.74 1.26 -3.28
N ASP A 32 -12.85 -0.04 -2.98
CA ASP A 32 -12.68 -1.15 -3.93
C ASP A 32 -11.31 -1.12 -4.64
N VAL A 33 -10.25 -0.79 -3.89
CA VAL A 33 -8.87 -0.77 -4.38
C VAL A 33 -8.00 -1.68 -3.54
N THR A 34 -7.28 -2.61 -4.19
CA THR A 34 -6.32 -3.48 -3.51
C THR A 34 -4.97 -2.79 -3.37
N LEU A 35 -4.37 -2.84 -2.17
CA LEU A 35 -2.98 -2.46 -1.95
C LEU A 35 -2.09 -3.71 -2.04
N GLU A 36 -0.99 -3.59 -2.77
CA GLU A 36 0.06 -4.62 -2.85
C GLU A 36 1.42 -3.95 -2.62
N SER A 37 2.16 -4.43 -1.61
CA SER A 37 3.46 -3.87 -1.23
C SER A 37 4.59 -4.84 -1.54
N LEU A 38 5.77 -4.30 -1.88
CA LEU A 38 6.98 -5.12 -2.00
C LEU A 38 7.49 -5.58 -0.64
N ILE A 39 7.43 -4.73 0.38
CA ILE A 39 7.85 -5.03 1.76
C ILE A 39 6.94 -4.32 2.76
N THR A 40 6.84 -4.85 3.99
CA THR A 40 6.23 -4.15 5.11
C THR A 40 7.28 -3.38 5.92
N ALA A 41 6.87 -2.32 6.62
CA ALA A 41 7.78 -1.58 7.49
C ALA A 41 8.31 -2.47 8.63
N SER A 42 7.47 -3.36 9.17
CA SER A 42 7.90 -4.34 10.17
C SER A 42 9.02 -5.25 9.66
N ALA A 43 8.89 -5.81 8.44
CA ALA A 43 9.92 -6.63 7.83
C ALA A 43 11.20 -5.84 7.55
N LEU A 44 11.07 -4.62 7.01
CA LEU A 44 12.20 -3.73 6.73
C LEU A 44 13.00 -3.39 8.00
N LEU A 45 12.33 -3.14 9.12
CA LEU A 45 12.98 -2.86 10.40
C LEU A 45 13.62 -4.12 11.01
N ALA A 46 12.99 -5.27 10.86
CA ALA A 46 13.55 -6.55 11.30
C ALA A 46 14.86 -6.89 10.58
N GLU A 47 14.94 -6.63 9.27
CA GLU A 47 16.18 -6.81 8.49
C GLU A 47 17.33 -5.94 9.03
N ARG A 48 17.04 -4.66 9.35
CA ARG A 48 18.02 -3.75 9.96
C ARG A 48 18.53 -4.27 11.31
N ASP A 49 17.64 -4.75 12.17
CA ASP A 49 17.99 -5.20 13.52
C ASP A 49 18.79 -6.52 13.51
N THR A 50 18.75 -7.30 12.42
CA THR A 50 19.60 -8.47 12.22
C THR A 50 21.02 -8.17 11.72
N GLU A 51 21.30 -6.94 11.31
CA GLU A 51 22.63 -6.50 10.85
C GLU A 51 23.53 -5.92 11.97
N GLU A 52 23.01 -5.82 13.22
CA GLU A 52 23.77 -5.45 14.44
C GLU A 52 24.44 -6.67 15.12
#